data_AF-A0A969BVB0-F1
#
_entry.id   AF-A0A969BVB0-F1
#
_cell.length_a   1.000
_cell.length_b   1.000
_cell.length_c   1.000
_cell.angle_alpha   90.00
_cell.angle_beta   90.00
_cell.angle_gamma   90.00
#
_symmetry.space_group_name_H-M   'P 1'
#
loop_
_entity.id
_entity.type
_entity.pdbx_description
1 polymer ?
#
loop_
_entity_poly.entity_id
_entity_poly.type
_entity_poly.pdbx_seq_one_letter_code
_entity_poly.pdbx_strand_id
1 'polypeptide(L)' 'MHKDYAWFAVSEEAKADYMVRAFQFAKANWSPWIGPMIALSIPQFDWVPDNEQFWWAVLDPSYPEAKPRPAFEALRKMEK' A
#
# COMPACT_ATOMS: atom_id res chain seq x y z
N MET A 1 6.25 14.50 -7.44
CA MET A 1 5.47 13.47 -8.13
C MET A 1 6.16 13.19 -9.47
N HIS A 2 6.54 11.95 -9.74
CA HIS A 2 7.20 11.59 -11.00
C HIS A 2 6.21 11.68 -12.16
N LYS A 3 6.63 12.23 -13.31
CA LYS A 3 5.71 12.52 -14.44
C LYS A 3 5.03 11.26 -14.98
N ASP A 4 5.76 10.15 -15.02
CA ASP A 4 5.25 8.87 -15.55
C ASP A 4 4.19 8.22 -14.66
N TYR A 5 4.12 8.60 -13.38
CA TYR A 5 3.16 8.07 -12.41
C TYR A 5 2.00 9.02 -12.11
N ALA A 6 2.03 10.22 -12.67
CA ALA A 6 1.01 11.23 -12.41
C ALA A 6 -0.39 10.81 -12.87
N TRP A 7 -0.49 10.03 -13.95
CA TRP A 7 -1.77 9.72 -14.59
C TRP A 7 -2.65 8.72 -13.83
N PHE A 8 -2.07 7.92 -12.93
CA PHE A 8 -2.80 6.92 -12.12
C PHE A 8 -2.64 7.13 -10.61
N ALA A 9 -2.02 8.22 -10.21
CA ALA A 9 -1.86 8.51 -8.81
C ALA A 9 -3.21 8.80 -8.15
N VAL A 10 -3.30 8.38 -6.91
CA VAL A 10 -4.44 8.59 -6.04
C VAL A 10 -3.93 9.20 -4.73
N SER A 11 -4.84 9.77 -3.94
CA SER A 11 -4.47 10.19 -2.59
C SER A 11 -4.12 8.97 -1.74
N GLU A 12 -3.37 9.19 -0.65
CA GLU A 12 -3.01 8.10 0.27
C GLU A 12 -4.24 7.48 0.94
N GLU A 13 -5.31 8.24 1.14
CA GLU A 13 -6.60 7.76 1.64
C GLU A 13 -7.31 6.88 0.60
N ALA A 14 -7.32 7.30 -0.67
CA ALA A 14 -7.88 6.49 -1.75
C ALA A 14 -7.08 5.19 -1.94
N LYS A 15 -5.75 5.23 -1.82
CA LYS A 15 -4.90 4.04 -1.79
C LYS A 15 -5.31 3.09 -0.67
N ALA A 16 -5.53 3.60 0.55
CA ALA A 16 -5.96 2.80 1.69
C ALA A 16 -7.32 2.12 1.45
N ASP A 17 -8.31 2.85 0.94
CA ASP A 17 -9.63 2.31 0.57
C ASP A 17 -9.50 1.18 -0.46
N TYR A 18 -8.75 1.41 -1.54
CA TYR A 18 -8.59 0.45 -2.62
C TYR A 18 -7.91 -0.83 -2.16
N MET A 19 -6.88 -0.73 -1.31
CA MET A 19 -6.21 -1.90 -0.77
C MET A 19 -7.16 -2.74 0.09
N VAL A 20 -7.89 -2.15 1.03
CA VAL A 20 -8.86 -2.89 1.86
C VAL A 20 -9.91 -3.59 0.99
N ARG A 21 -10.48 -2.88 0.02
CA ARG A 21 -11.48 -3.44 -0.91
C ARG A 21 -10.91 -4.57 -1.76
N ALA A 22 -9.64 -4.50 -2.17
CA ALA A 22 -8.99 -5.57 -2.91
C ALA A 22 -8.92 -6.87 -2.08
N PHE A 23 -8.51 -6.79 -0.81
CA PHE A 23 -8.48 -7.95 0.08
C PHE A 23 -9.88 -8.52 0.34
N GLN A 24 -10.87 -7.66 0.60
CA GLN A 24 -12.26 -8.08 0.79
C GLN A 24 -12.82 -8.77 -0.46
N PHE A 25 -12.57 -8.18 -1.64
CA PHE A 25 -13.01 -8.73 -2.91
C PHE A 25 -12.39 -10.11 -3.16
N ALA A 26 -11.09 -10.27 -2.95
CA ALA A 26 -10.44 -11.55 -3.12
C ALA A 26 -10.97 -12.62 -2.15
N LYS A 27 -11.18 -12.28 -0.88
CA LYS A 27 -11.79 -13.21 0.10
C LYS A 27 -13.17 -13.68 -0.37
N ALA A 28 -13.98 -12.78 -0.92
CA ALA A 28 -15.33 -13.10 -1.38
C ALA A 28 -15.37 -13.86 -2.71
N ASN A 29 -14.41 -13.62 -3.62
CA ASN A 29 -14.53 -14.05 -5.02
C ASN A 29 -13.45 -15.05 -5.48
N TRP A 30 -12.30 -15.11 -4.81
CA TRP A 30 -11.17 -15.93 -5.26
C TRP A 30 -10.95 -17.17 -4.38
N SER A 31 -11.68 -17.32 -3.27
CA SER A 31 -11.69 -18.55 -2.50
C SER A 31 -12.36 -19.69 -3.27
N PRO A 32 -11.83 -20.93 -3.25
CA PRO A 32 -10.59 -21.38 -2.58
C PRO A 32 -9.33 -21.32 -3.47
N TRP A 33 -9.41 -20.74 -4.67
CA TRP A 33 -8.38 -20.82 -5.71
C TRP A 33 -7.13 -19.99 -5.45
N ILE A 34 -7.25 -18.86 -4.74
CA ILE A 34 -6.14 -18.00 -4.33
C ILE A 34 -6.12 -17.91 -2.80
N GLY A 35 -5.01 -18.31 -2.18
CA GLY A 35 -4.83 -18.34 -0.73
C GLY A 35 -4.21 -17.06 -0.16
N PRO A 36 -2.90 -16.83 -0.32
CA PRO A 36 -2.25 -15.64 0.23
C PRO A 36 -2.38 -14.43 -0.71
N MET A 37 -2.79 -13.30 -0.14
CA MET A 37 -2.59 -11.98 -0.73
C MET A 37 -1.52 -11.23 0.04
N ILE A 38 -0.61 -10.57 -0.68
CA ILE A 38 0.52 -9.85 -0.11
C ILE A 38 0.45 -8.39 -0.59
N ALA A 39 0.48 -7.46 0.36
CA ALA A 39 0.64 -6.03 0.08
C ALA A 39 2.13 -5.66 0.02
N LEU A 40 2.55 -5.05 -1.08
CA LEU A 40 3.88 -4.47 -1.29
C LEU A 40 3.82 -2.97 -0.93
N SER A 41 4.77 -2.31 -0.24
CA SER A 41 5.93 -2.79 0.53
C SER A 41 6.25 -1.86 1.73
N ILE A 42 7.17 -2.29 2.59
CA ILE A 42 7.86 -1.44 3.58
C ILE A 42 9.08 -0.82 2.90
N PRO A 43 9.32 0.50 3.00
CA PRO A 43 10.42 1.14 2.29
C PRO A 43 11.76 0.99 3.02
N GLN A 44 12.86 1.10 2.26
CA GLN A 44 14.14 1.47 2.88
C GLN A 44 14.07 2.93 3.33
N PHE A 45 14.80 3.27 4.39
CA PHE A 45 14.71 4.59 5.01
C PHE A 45 15.23 5.74 4.11
N ASP A 46 16.04 5.42 3.09
CA ASP A 46 16.68 6.35 2.18
C ASP A 46 15.96 6.48 0.82
N TRP A 47 14.84 5.79 0.63
CA TRP A 47 14.06 5.91 -0.60
C TRP A 47 13.55 7.33 -0.80
N VAL A 48 13.73 7.80 -2.02
CA VAL A 48 13.27 9.10 -2.51
C VAL A 48 12.22 8.91 -3.62
N PRO A 49 11.49 9.96 -4.01
CA PRO A 49 10.50 9.90 -5.10
C PRO A 49 11.00 9.31 -6.45
N ASP A 50 12.30 9.30 -6.69
CA ASP A 50 12.94 8.71 -7.88
C ASP A 50 13.03 7.17 -7.79
N ASN A 51 12.95 6.60 -6.60
CA ASN A 51 12.77 5.16 -6.43
C ASN A 51 11.30 4.83 -6.71
N GLU A 52 11.01 4.07 -7.77
CA GLU A 52 9.64 3.66 -8.12
C GLU A 52 8.86 3.07 -6.93
N GLN A 53 9.54 2.23 -6.16
CA GLN A 53 9.04 1.56 -4.94
C GLN A 53 8.50 2.55 -3.89
N PHE A 54 8.99 3.81 -3.88
CA PHE A 54 8.60 4.86 -2.93
C PHE A 54 7.08 5.09 -2.92
N TRP A 55 6.45 5.02 -4.09
CA TRP A 55 5.04 5.35 -4.26
C TRP A 55 4.12 4.22 -3.78
N TRP A 56 4.58 2.97 -3.82
CA TRP A 56 3.80 1.80 -3.42
C TRP A 56 3.87 1.52 -1.92
N ALA A 57 4.85 2.12 -1.23
CA ALA A 57 5.09 1.87 0.18
C ALA A 57 3.88 2.20 1.07
N VAL A 58 3.66 1.39 2.11
CA VAL A 58 2.63 1.62 3.14
C VAL A 58 3.15 2.37 4.37
N LEU A 59 4.45 2.67 4.40
CA LEU A 59 5.09 3.58 5.34
C LEU A 59 5.85 4.65 4.55
N ASP A 60 6.13 5.79 5.18
CA ASP A 60 7.13 6.72 4.65
C ASP A 60 8.55 6.18 4.91
N PRO A 61 9.50 6.45 3.99
CA PRO A 61 10.94 6.25 4.24
C PRO A 61 11.40 7.12 5.41
N SER A 62 11.46 6.54 6.61
CA SER A 62 11.87 7.25 7.81
C SER A 62 12.63 6.34 8.78
N TYR A 63 13.64 6.92 9.42
CA TYR A 63 14.44 6.30 10.48
C TYR A 63 14.88 7.39 11.49
N PRO A 64 14.93 7.10 12.80
CA PRO A 64 14.63 5.81 13.44
C PRO A 64 13.14 5.55 13.68
N GLU A 65 12.29 6.59 13.64
CA GLU A 65 10.85 6.41 13.86
C GLU A 65 10.14 5.96 12.58
N ALA A 66 9.27 4.96 12.71
CA ALA A 66 8.36 4.57 11.63
C ALA A 66 7.23 5.59 11.47
N LYS A 67 6.90 5.92 10.22
CA LYS A 67 5.79 6.81 9.87
C LYS A 67 4.77 6.06 9.01
N PRO A 68 3.71 5.50 9.60
CA PRO A 68 2.67 4.78 8.86
C PRO A 68 1.93 5.70 7.89
N ARG A 69 1.69 5.22 6.67
CA ARG A 69 0.72 5.83 5.75
C ARG A 69 -0.68 5.28 6.04
N PRO A 70 -1.76 5.96 5.60
CA PRO A 70 -3.14 5.51 5.81
C PRO A 70 -3.39 4.03 5.48
N ALA A 71 -2.78 3.52 4.41
CA ALA A 71 -2.91 2.13 4.00
C ALA A 71 -2.42 1.12 5.05
N PHE A 72 -1.32 1.39 5.75
CA PHE A 72 -0.81 0.50 6.80
C PHE A 72 -1.82 0.36 7.93
N GLU A 73 -2.37 1.48 8.38
CA GLU A 73 -3.36 1.51 9.46
C GLU A 73 -4.68 0.85 9.05
N ALA A 74 -5.14 1.08 7.82
CA ALA A 74 -6.34 0.45 7.29
C ALA A 74 -6.21 -1.07 7.20
N LEU A 75 -5.12 -1.57 6.61
CA LEU A 75 -4.85 -3.01 6.51
C LEU A 75 -4.62 -3.66 7.88
N ARG A 76 -4.03 -2.95 8.84
CA ARG A 76 -3.84 -3.42 10.21
C ARG A 76 -5.17 -3.63 10.94
N LYS A 77 -6.15 -2.74 10.71
CA LYS A 77 -7.49 -2.76 11.36
C LYS A 77 -8.50 -3.66 10.64
N MET A 78 -8.23 -4.05 9.41
CA MET A 78 -9.12 -4.88 8.60
C MET A 78 -9.30 -6.28 9.21
N GLU A 79 -10.54 -6.78 9.18
CA GLU A 79 -10.84 -8.18 9.51
C GLU A 79 -10.22 -9.14 8.47
N LYS A 80 -9.57 -10.21 8.94
CA LYS A 80 -8.82 -11.15 8.09
C LYS A 80 -9.64 -12.39 7.75
#